data_AF-A0A3A2ZDZ9-F1
#
_entry.id   AF-A0A3A2ZDZ9-F1
#
_cell.length_a   1.000
_cell.length_b   1.000
_cell.length_c   1.000
_cell.angle_alpha   90.00
_cell.angle_beta   90.00
_cell.angle_gamma   90.00
#
_symmetry.space_group_name_H-M   'P 1'
#
loop_
_entity.id
_entity.type
_entity.pdbx_description
1 polymer ?
#
loop_
_entity_poly.entity_id
_entity_poly.type
_entity_poly.pdbx_seq_one_letter_code
_entity_poly.pdbx_strand_id
1 'polypeptide(L)'
;PSLSQFSPHPSVPLSLTQKATRFFDIVPSRPLTRFFSSWELKLLVPLLCEALHRLGVPVPTVPSVGAGDSYAMIRVLTRDGRMCTLQGKIVVNAVAAGYGDGSGEEGEIFEIEFLKTKGDPLEWRRFFKKVAVLCKDAVYVP
;
A
#
# COMPACT_ATOMS: atom_id res chain seq x y z
N PRO A 1 -6.32 35.69 39.48
CA PRO A 1 -7.37 35.30 38.52
C PRO A 1 -7.10 35.94 37.14
N SER A 2 -6.48 35.22 36.22
CA SER A 2 -6.20 35.70 34.86
C SER A 2 -6.88 34.80 33.83
N LEU A 3 -8.14 35.09 33.54
CA LEU A 3 -8.89 34.53 32.41
C LEU A 3 -8.54 35.32 31.14
N SER A 4 -7.31 35.18 30.64
CA SER A 4 -6.89 35.78 29.37
C SER A 4 -6.23 34.73 28.49
N GLN A 5 -6.96 33.63 28.24
CA GLN A 5 -6.52 32.58 27.31
C GLN A 5 -7.47 32.39 26.12
N PHE A 6 -8.64 33.03 26.11
CA PHE A 6 -9.60 32.92 25.02
C PHE A 6 -9.70 34.24 24.27
N SER A 7 -9.07 34.29 23.09
CA SER A 7 -9.32 35.33 22.10
C SER A 7 -10.83 35.35 21.79
N PRO A 8 -11.49 36.53 21.69
CA PRO A 8 -12.89 36.63 21.26
C PRO A 8 -13.10 36.21 19.79
N HIS A 9 -12.03 36.09 19.01
CA HIS A 9 -12.05 35.55 17.65
C HIS A 9 -10.97 34.47 17.47
N PRO A 10 -11.18 33.25 17.99
CA PRO A 10 -10.32 32.13 17.67
C PRO A 10 -10.71 31.61 16.28
N SER A 11 -10.21 32.23 15.21
CA SER A 11 -10.39 31.68 13.86
C SER A 11 -9.34 30.61 13.62
N VAL A 12 -9.58 29.40 14.12
CA VAL A 12 -8.78 28.24 13.70
C VAL A 12 -9.14 27.97 12.23
N PRO A 13 -8.20 28.04 11.28
CA PRO A 13 -8.50 27.69 9.90
C PRO A 13 -9.07 26.28 9.87
N LEU A 14 -10.25 26.12 9.24
CA LEU A 14 -10.91 24.82 9.18
C LEU A 14 -9.94 23.81 8.57
N SER A 15 -9.63 22.78 9.34
CA SER A 15 -8.86 21.63 8.89
C SER A 15 -9.54 20.98 7.68
N LEU A 16 -8.78 20.28 6.84
CA LEU A 16 -9.32 19.60 5.66
C LEU A 16 -10.49 18.66 6.01
N THR A 17 -10.45 18.03 7.18
CA THR A 17 -11.53 17.20 7.72
C THR A 17 -12.77 18.01 8.13
N GLN A 18 -12.62 19.25 8.61
CA GLN A 18 -13.74 20.14 8.93
C GLN A 18 -14.41 20.74 7.68
N LYS A 19 -13.70 20.82 6.54
CA LYS A 19 -14.26 21.27 5.26
C LYS A 19 -14.86 20.14 4.43
N ALA A 20 -14.65 18.88 4.82
CA ALA A 20 -15.19 17.74 4.10
C ALA A 20 -16.72 17.67 4.27
N THR A 21 -17.44 17.67 3.14
CA THR A 21 -18.91 17.59 3.12
C THR A 21 -19.39 16.23 2.64
N ARG A 22 -18.53 15.50 1.92
CA ARG A 22 -18.76 14.15 1.41
C ARG A 22 -17.73 13.20 1.97
N PHE A 23 -18.12 11.93 2.10
CA PHE A 23 -17.22 10.88 2.58
C PHE A 23 -15.93 10.77 1.75
N PHE A 24 -16.03 10.94 0.42
CA PHE A 24 -14.90 10.94 -0.51
C PHE A 24 -13.96 12.14 -0.36
N ASP A 25 -14.39 13.21 0.32
CA ASP A 25 -13.51 14.35 0.63
C ASP A 25 -12.52 13.98 1.76
N ILE A 26 -12.80 12.92 2.53
CA ILE A 26 -11.95 12.43 3.63
C ILE A 26 -11.21 11.15 3.22
N VAL A 27 -11.86 10.28 2.46
CA VAL A 27 -11.36 8.94 2.14
C VAL A 27 -11.19 8.78 0.63
N PRO A 28 -9.97 8.48 0.14
CA PRO A 28 -9.75 8.23 -1.28
C PRO A 28 -10.53 7.00 -1.76
N SER A 29 -10.89 6.98 -3.04
CA SER A 29 -11.65 5.90 -3.67
C SER A 29 -10.90 4.57 -3.72
N ARG A 30 -9.57 4.58 -3.57
CA ARG A 30 -8.70 3.41 -3.54
C ARG A 30 -7.98 3.28 -2.20
N PRO A 31 -7.68 2.04 -1.74
CA PRO A 31 -6.99 1.82 -0.48
C PRO A 31 -5.57 2.40 -0.51
N LEU A 32 -5.13 2.92 0.64
CA LEU A 32 -3.78 3.46 0.82
C LEU A 32 -2.72 2.38 1.11
N THR A 33 -3.13 1.11 1.21
CA THR A 33 -2.21 -0.03 1.35
C THR A 33 -1.70 -0.46 -0.02
N ARG A 34 -1.06 0.48 -0.73
CA ARG A 34 -0.47 0.30 -2.04
C ARG A 34 0.82 1.08 -2.18
N PHE A 35 1.72 0.62 -3.04
CA PHE A 35 2.91 1.36 -3.48
C PHE A 35 3.17 1.07 -4.96
N PHE A 36 4.03 1.86 -5.58
CA PHE A 36 4.41 1.71 -6.98
C PHE A 36 5.84 1.21 -7.11
N SER A 37 6.18 0.59 -8.23
CA SER A 37 7.53 0.15 -8.55
C SER A 37 7.81 0.28 -10.05
N SER A 38 9.04 0.61 -10.41
CA SER A 38 9.54 0.53 -11.79
C SER A 38 10.17 -0.83 -12.12
N TRP A 39 10.19 -1.77 -11.16
CA TRP A 39 10.77 -3.10 -11.39
C TRP A 39 9.80 -4.00 -12.16
N GLU A 40 10.36 -4.85 -13.01
CA GLU A 40 9.58 -5.86 -13.73
C GLU A 40 8.93 -6.88 -12.77
N LEU A 41 7.79 -7.43 -13.19
CA LEU A 41 7.01 -8.39 -12.42
C LEU A 41 7.82 -9.63 -11.99
N LYS A 42 8.74 -10.09 -12.85
CA LYS A 42 9.67 -11.21 -12.59
C LYS A 42 10.60 -10.98 -11.40
N LEU A 43 10.87 -9.72 -11.04
CA LEU A 43 11.67 -9.33 -9.88
C LEU A 43 10.79 -9.06 -8.65
N LEU A 44 9.64 -8.41 -8.87
CA LEU A 44 8.70 -8.06 -7.81
C LEU A 44 8.10 -9.26 -7.10
N VAL A 45 7.68 -10.28 -7.85
CA VAL A 45 7.02 -11.46 -7.26
C VAL A 45 7.95 -12.22 -6.32
N PRO A 46 9.19 -12.59 -6.71
CA PRO A 46 10.15 -13.20 -5.78
C PRO A 46 10.46 -12.31 -4.58
N LEU A 47 10.63 -11.00 -4.77
CA LEU A 47 10.90 -10.05 -3.68
C LEU A 47 9.76 -10.02 -2.65
N LEU A 48 8.51 -9.97 -3.12
CA LEU A 48 7.33 -10.03 -2.26
C LEU A 48 7.25 -11.37 -1.54
N CYS A 49 7.48 -12.48 -2.24
CA CYS A 49 7.52 -13.80 -1.63
C CYS A 49 8.60 -13.88 -0.54
N GLU A 50 9.80 -13.36 -0.78
CA GLU A 50 10.87 -13.34 0.21
C GLU A 50 10.50 -12.50 1.45
N ALA A 51 9.94 -11.30 1.24
CA ALA A 51 9.47 -10.45 2.34
C ALA A 51 8.39 -11.15 3.19
N LEU A 52 7.48 -11.88 2.56
CA LEU A 52 6.47 -12.68 3.23
C LEU A 52 7.08 -13.82 4.06
N HIS A 53 8.07 -14.55 3.50
CA HIS A 53 8.78 -15.60 4.23
C HIS A 53 9.50 -15.05 5.47
N ARG A 54 10.16 -13.89 5.36
CA ARG A 54 10.82 -13.22 6.51
C ARG A 54 9.84 -12.83 7.62
N LEU A 55 8.56 -12.63 7.29
CA LEU A 55 7.49 -12.33 8.24
C LEU A 55 6.75 -13.60 8.74
N GLY A 56 7.23 -14.80 8.39
CA GLY A 56 6.61 -16.06 8.78
C GLY A 56 5.28 -16.34 8.09
N VAL A 57 5.01 -15.67 6.96
CA VAL A 57 3.81 -15.95 6.15
C VAL A 57 4.12 -17.12 5.22
N PRO A 58 3.35 -18.22 5.28
CA PRO A 58 3.51 -19.31 4.32
C PRO A 58 3.05 -18.82 2.94
N VAL A 59 3.99 -18.77 2.00
CA VAL A 59 3.68 -18.48 0.60
C VAL A 59 3.61 -19.82 -0.14
N PRO A 60 2.46 -20.19 -0.75
CA PRO A 60 2.46 -21.31 -1.69
C PRO A 60 3.42 -20.98 -2.83
N THR A 61 4.06 -22.00 -3.41
CA THR A 61 5.00 -21.93 -4.55
C THR A 61 4.90 -20.64 -5.36
N VAL A 62 6.03 -19.92 -5.49
CA VAL A 62 6.13 -18.64 -6.20
C VAL A 62 5.33 -18.71 -7.50
N PRO A 63 4.33 -17.83 -7.72
CA PRO A 63 3.53 -17.90 -8.93
C PRO A 63 4.46 -17.72 -10.14
N SER A 64 4.35 -18.62 -11.11
CA SER A 64 5.14 -18.55 -12.35
C SER A 64 4.70 -17.30 -13.11
N VAL A 65 5.61 -16.33 -13.25
CA VAL A 65 5.42 -15.12 -14.04
C VAL A 65 6.31 -15.21 -15.28
N GLY A 66 5.71 -15.07 -16.46
CA GLY A 66 6.40 -15.02 -17.74
C GLY A 66 6.90 -13.63 -18.11
N ALA A 67 7.71 -13.55 -19.16
CA ALA A 67 8.07 -12.27 -19.77
C ALA A 67 6.83 -11.65 -20.45
N GLY A 68 6.51 -10.41 -20.11
CA GLY A 68 5.33 -9.69 -20.64
C GLY A 68 4.05 -9.84 -19.81
N ASP A 69 4.09 -10.55 -18.68
CA ASP A 69 2.95 -10.60 -17.76
C ASP A 69 2.74 -9.23 -17.10
N SER A 70 1.51 -8.73 -17.17
CA SER A 70 1.10 -7.45 -16.57
C SER A 70 0.39 -7.62 -15.22
N TYR A 71 0.27 -8.86 -14.74
CA TYR A 71 -0.55 -9.21 -13.59
C TYR A 71 0.05 -10.34 -12.76
N ALA A 72 0.10 -10.17 -11.43
CA ALA A 72 0.32 -11.28 -10.50
C ALA A 72 -0.55 -11.14 -9.25
N MET A 73 -0.85 -12.29 -8.61
CA MET A 73 -1.59 -12.33 -7.35
C MET A 73 -0.96 -13.31 -6.37
N ILE A 74 -0.70 -12.84 -5.15
CA ILE A 74 -0.19 -13.65 -4.04
C ILE A 74 -1.25 -13.70 -2.94
N ARG A 75 -1.67 -14.90 -2.55
CA ARG A 75 -2.59 -15.09 -1.42
C ARG A 75 -1.84 -14.97 -0.10
N VAL A 76 -2.41 -14.25 0.85
CA VAL A 76 -1.85 -14.04 2.18
C VAL A 76 -2.78 -14.65 3.23
N LEU A 77 -2.24 -15.55 4.04
CA LEU A 77 -2.89 -16.07 5.23
C LEU A 77 -1.86 -16.13 6.36
N THR A 78 -2.07 -15.34 7.41
CA THR A 78 -1.16 -15.25 8.55
C THR A 78 -1.94 -14.95 9.84
N ARG A 79 -1.23 -14.77 10.95
CA ARG A 79 -1.77 -14.38 12.25
C ARG A 79 -1.12 -13.08 12.73
N ASP A 80 -1.91 -12.22 13.37
CA ASP A 80 -1.40 -11.02 14.05
C ASP A 80 -0.71 -11.38 15.39
N GLY A 81 -0.20 -10.37 16.11
CA GLY A 81 0.43 -10.58 17.42
C GLY A 81 -0.50 -11.11 18.50
N ARG A 82 -1.83 -11.07 18.29
CA ARG A 82 -2.87 -11.62 19.18
C ARG A 82 -3.35 -12.99 18.69
N MET A 83 -2.63 -13.62 17.76
CA MET A 83 -2.97 -14.89 17.13
C MET A 83 -4.28 -14.88 16.33
N CYS A 84 -4.80 -13.70 16.02
CA CYS A 84 -6.01 -13.52 15.22
C CYS A 84 -5.66 -13.61 13.73
N THR A 85 -6.53 -14.25 12.94
CA THR A 85 -6.30 -14.46 11.51
C THR A 85 -6.28 -13.15 10.73
N LEU A 86 -5.24 -12.97 9.92
CA LEU A 86 -5.15 -11.96 8.87
C LEU A 86 -5.14 -12.66 7.51
N GLN A 87 -6.06 -12.29 6.64
CA GLN A 87 -6.21 -12.90 5.32
C GLN A 87 -6.46 -11.83 4.27
N GLY A 88 -5.82 -11.99 3.11
CA GLY A 88 -6.01 -11.11 1.97
C GLY A 88 -5.24 -11.57 0.75
N LYS A 89 -5.03 -10.65 -0.18
CA LYS A 89 -4.22 -10.86 -1.37
C LYS A 89 -3.36 -9.63 -1.67
N ILE A 90 -2.18 -9.87 -2.22
CA ILE A 90 -1.33 -8.86 -2.83
C ILE A 90 -1.53 -8.98 -4.32
N VAL A 91 -1.93 -7.89 -4.97
CA VAL A 91 -2.14 -7.83 -6.41
C VAL A 91 -1.07 -6.90 -6.98
N VAL A 92 -0.40 -7.35 -8.02
CA VAL A 92 0.55 -6.55 -8.79
C VAL A 92 -0.06 -6.34 -10.16
N ASN A 93 -0.28 -5.09 -10.55
CA ASN A 93 -0.87 -4.72 -11.84
C ASN A 93 0.05 -3.73 -12.56
N ALA A 94 0.28 -3.91 -13.85
CA ALA A 94 0.87 -2.86 -14.68
C ALA A 94 -0.10 -1.67 -14.78
N VAL A 95 0.42 -0.48 -14.56
CA VAL A 95 -0.26 0.80 -14.80
C VAL A 95 0.47 1.43 -15.98
N ALA A 96 -0.21 1.55 -17.12
CA ALA A 96 0.37 2.19 -18.30
C ALA A 96 0.93 3.56 -17.93
N ALA A 97 2.18 3.81 -18.32
CA ALA A 97 2.96 4.99 -17.98
C ALA A 97 2.34 6.25 -18.62
N GLY A 98 1.38 6.86 -17.93
CA GLY A 98 0.84 8.17 -18.29
C GLY A 98 1.62 9.35 -17.72
N TYR A 99 2.67 9.09 -16.93
CA TYR A 99 3.47 10.11 -16.25
C TYR A 99 4.94 9.66 -16.20
N GLY A 100 5.64 9.76 -17.34
CA GLY A 100 7.09 9.89 -17.33
C GLY A 100 7.47 11.23 -16.71
N ASP A 101 8.58 11.27 -15.99
CA ASP A 101 9.18 12.45 -15.32
C ASP A 101 9.66 13.57 -16.28
N GLY A 102 9.17 13.58 -17.53
CA GLY A 102 9.67 14.45 -18.59
C GLY A 102 10.96 13.96 -19.29
N SER A 103 11.54 12.82 -18.88
CA SER A 103 12.75 12.23 -19.50
C SER A 103 12.49 11.43 -20.78
N GLY A 104 11.23 11.16 -21.12
CA GLY A 104 10.87 10.46 -22.35
C GLY A 104 11.09 8.94 -22.34
N GLU A 105 11.45 8.34 -21.20
CA GLU A 105 11.49 6.88 -21.07
C GLU A 105 10.11 6.33 -20.67
N GLU A 106 9.47 5.61 -21.59
CA GLU A 106 8.21 4.88 -21.35
C GLU A 106 8.49 3.60 -20.53
N GLY A 107 8.79 3.77 -19.24
CA GLY A 107 8.97 2.64 -18.31
C GLY A 107 7.64 2.15 -17.76
N GLU A 108 7.38 0.83 -17.81
CA GLU A 108 6.19 0.24 -17.17
C GLU A 108 6.26 0.41 -15.64
N ILE A 109 5.24 1.03 -15.05
CA ILE A 109 5.10 1.15 -13.59
C ILE A 109 4.11 0.09 -13.12
N PHE A 110 4.49 -0.65 -12.09
CA PHE A 110 3.61 -1.60 -11.44
C PHE A 110 3.01 -1.00 -10.18
N GLU A 111 1.70 -1.15 -10.00
CA GLU A 111 0.97 -0.88 -8.77
C GLU A 111 0.88 -2.17 -7.96
N ILE A 112 1.37 -2.15 -6.72
CA ILE A 112 1.30 -3.26 -5.78
C ILE A 112 0.25 -2.90 -4.73
N GLU A 113 -0.87 -3.62 -4.73
CA GLU A 113 -2.03 -3.34 -3.87
C GLU A 113 -2.30 -4.50 -2.87
N PHE A 114 -2.45 -4.15 -1.59
CA PHE A 114 -2.75 -5.11 -0.53
C PHE A 114 -4.23 -5.06 -0.16
N LEU A 115 -4.96 -6.10 -0.58
CA LEU A 115 -6.40 -6.21 -0.40
C LEU A 115 -6.73 -7.14 0.77
N LYS A 116 -7.30 -6.57 1.84
CA LYS A 116 -7.75 -7.32 3.02
C LYS A 116 -9.04 -8.07 2.72
N THR A 117 -9.11 -9.34 3.09
CA THR A 117 -10.34 -10.14 3.09
C THR A 117 -10.87 -10.34 4.51
N LYS A 118 -10.03 -10.76 5.46
CA LYS A 118 -10.43 -11.03 6.86
C LYS A 118 -9.37 -10.53 7.84
N GLY A 119 -9.82 -10.15 9.03
CA GLY A 119 -8.96 -9.71 10.14
C GLY A 119 -9.01 -8.21 10.40
N ASP A 120 -8.27 -7.79 11.43
CA ASP A 120 -8.21 -6.42 11.93
C ASP A 120 -7.63 -5.46 10.86
N PRO A 121 -8.36 -4.39 10.48
CA PRO A 121 -7.87 -3.41 9.51
C PRO A 121 -6.56 -2.72 9.90
N LEU A 122 -6.31 -2.47 11.18
CA LEU A 122 -5.09 -1.81 11.65
C LEU A 122 -3.89 -2.75 11.55
N GLU A 123 -4.07 -4.01 11.94
CA GLU A 123 -3.03 -5.03 11.80
C GLU A 123 -2.71 -5.32 10.33
N TRP A 124 -3.70 -5.28 9.43
CA TRP A 124 -3.45 -5.36 7.99
C TRP A 124 -2.59 -4.19 7.47
N ARG A 125 -2.86 -2.97 7.94
CA ARG A 125 -2.03 -1.80 7.59
C ARG A 125 -0.61 -1.90 8.16
N ARG A 126 -0.45 -2.44 9.38
CA ARG A 126 0.87 -2.70 9.98
C ARG A 126 1.63 -3.76 9.20
N PHE A 127 0.96 -4.83 8.79
CA PHE A 127 1.51 -5.87 7.93
C PHE A 127 1.99 -5.31 6.59
N PHE A 128 1.16 -4.51 5.90
CA PHE A 128 1.54 -3.79 4.69
C PHE A 128 2.83 -2.98 4.88
N LYS A 129 2.90 -2.16 5.94
CA LYS A 129 4.08 -1.34 6.23
C LYS A 129 5.34 -2.18 6.43
N LYS A 130 5.25 -3.32 7.13
CA LYS A 130 6.39 -4.23 7.31
C LYS A 130 6.88 -4.79 5.98
N VAL A 131 5.98 -5.21 5.10
CA VAL A 131 6.36 -5.70 3.76
C VAL A 131 6.96 -4.58 2.91
N ALA A 132 6.35 -3.39 2.89
CA ALA A 132 6.86 -2.24 2.15
C ALA A 132 8.28 -1.83 2.59
N VAL A 133 8.60 -1.92 3.90
CA VAL A 133 9.96 -1.68 4.41
C VAL A 133 10.96 -2.74 3.93
N LEU A 134 10.54 -4.01 3.87
CA LEU A 134 11.38 -5.09 3.35
C LEU A 134 11.61 -4.97 1.83
N CYS A 135 10.66 -4.37 1.12
CA CYS A 135 10.73 -4.13 -0.32
C CYS A 135 11.16 -2.69 -0.67
N LYS A 136 11.75 -1.94 0.26
CA LYS A 136 12.04 -0.49 0.12
C LYS A 136 12.77 -0.11 -1.17
N ASP A 137 13.67 -0.98 -1.65
CA ASP A 137 14.51 -0.71 -2.82
C ASP A 137 13.73 -0.82 -4.13
N ALA A 138 12.57 -1.49 -4.10
CA ALA A 138 11.63 -1.56 -5.21
C ALA A 138 10.52 -0.51 -5.12
N VAL A 139 10.43 0.28 -4.04
CA VAL A 139 9.41 1.31 -3.90
C VAL A 139 9.79 2.53 -4.73
N TYR A 140 8.94 2.87 -5.71
CA TYR A 140 9.09 4.06 -6.53
C TYR A 140 8.93 5.32 -5.66
N VAL A 141 9.95 6.18 -5.71
CA VAL A 141 9.95 7.50 -5.08
C VAL A 141 10.05 8.52 -6.22
N PRO A 142 9.04 9.38 -6.42
CA PRO A 142 9.05 10.42 -7.45
C PRO A 142 10.05 11.54 -7.15
#